data_AF-A0ABD4RWE9-F1
#
_entry.id   AF-A0ABD4RWE9-F1
#
_cell.length_a   1.000
_cell.length_b   1.000
_cell.length_c   1.000
_cell.angle_alpha   90.00
_cell.angle_beta   90.00
_cell.angle_gamma   90.00
#
_symmetry.space_group_name_H-M   'P 1'
#
loop_
_entity.id
_entity.type
_entity.pdbx_description
1 polymer ?
#
loop_
_entity_poly.entity_id
_entity_poly.type
_entity_poly.pdbx_seq_one_letter_code
_entity_poly.pdbx_strand_id
1 'polypeptide(L)'
;MSIKYNAKRVVLVDFKNIDKLDNFKIEYIDLEDKQYYVVSQGKRPKKFTDDEVRQIKKDLDDGLSIRKCAEKWNCNTHLIMQIKKDTY
;
A
#
# COMPACT_ATOMS: atom_id res chain seq x y z
N MET A 1 2.29 -9.46 -14.96
CA MET A 1 1.55 -8.30 -14.40
C MET A 1 1.15 -7.39 -15.56
N SER A 2 -0.07 -6.86 -15.58
CA SER A 2 -0.51 -5.90 -16.62
C SER A 2 -0.65 -4.50 -16.02
N ILE A 3 -0.05 -3.52 -16.67
CA ILE A 3 -0.17 -2.11 -16.29
C ILE A 3 -1.27 -1.48 -17.15
N LYS A 4 -2.05 -0.56 -16.57
CA LYS A 4 -2.96 0.30 -17.34
C LYS A 4 -2.21 1.57 -17.73
N TYR A 5 -1.95 1.76 -19.02
CA TYR A 5 -1.29 2.95 -19.56
C TYR A 5 -2.21 3.60 -20.59
N ASN A 6 -2.54 4.90 -20.43
CA ASN A 6 -3.47 5.63 -21.31
C ASN A 6 -4.79 4.87 -21.59
N ALA A 7 -5.40 4.29 -20.54
CA ALA A 7 -6.59 3.43 -20.60
C ALA A 7 -6.45 2.14 -21.44
N LYS A 8 -5.25 1.80 -21.91
CA LYS A 8 -4.93 0.55 -22.62
C LYS A 8 -4.24 -0.44 -21.68
N ARG A 9 -4.43 -1.73 -21.95
CA ARG A 9 -3.77 -2.82 -21.23
C ARG A 9 -2.45 -3.13 -21.92
N VAL A 10 -1.35 -3.06 -21.18
CA VAL A 10 -0.01 -3.36 -21.68
C VAL A 10 0.65 -4.49 -20.88
N VAL A 11 1.63 -5.15 -21.49
CA VAL A 11 2.41 -6.26 -20.91
C VAL A 11 3.88 -5.84 -20.86
N LEU A 12 4.53 -6.08 -19.72
CA LEU A 12 5.97 -5.90 -19.57
C LEU A 12 6.70 -7.17 -20.01
N VAL A 13 7.80 -6.99 -20.73
CA VAL A 13 8.64 -8.08 -21.25
C VAL A 13 10.07 -7.85 -20.76
N ASP A 14 10.77 -8.92 -20.39
CA ASP A 14 12.18 -8.83 -20.05
C ASP A 14 13.01 -8.36 -21.26
N PHE A 15 13.95 -7.44 -21.03
CA PHE A 15 14.82 -6.87 -22.07
C PHE A 15 15.54 -7.94 -22.91
N LYS A 16 15.89 -9.08 -22.30
CA LYS A 16 16.50 -10.24 -22.98
C LYS A 16 15.66 -10.83 -24.12
N ASN A 17 14.38 -10.48 -24.22
CA ASN A 17 13.46 -10.94 -25.26
C ASN A 17 13.14 -9.86 -26.30
N ILE A 18 13.82 -8.71 -26.29
CA ILE A 18 13.59 -7.63 -27.27
C ILE A 18 13.84 -8.11 -28.70
N ASP A 19 14.88 -8.92 -28.93
CA ASP A 19 15.17 -9.49 -30.24
C ASP A 19 13.97 -10.28 -30.80
N LYS A 20 13.15 -10.90 -29.94
CA LYS A 20 11.93 -11.58 -30.38
C LYS A 20 10.88 -10.57 -30.86
N LEU A 21 10.72 -9.44 -30.18
CA LEU A 21 9.80 -8.38 -30.60
C LEU A 21 10.21 -7.79 -31.94
N ASP A 22 11.51 -7.53 -32.13
CA ASP A 22 12.05 -7.04 -33.41
C ASP A 22 11.84 -8.05 -34.55
N ASN A 23 12.14 -9.33 -34.30
CA ASN A 23 11.93 -10.41 -35.28
C ASN A 23 10.47 -10.57 -35.71
N PHE A 24 9.53 -10.38 -34.78
CA PHE A 24 8.09 -10.42 -35.06
C PHE A 24 7.50 -9.06 -35.47
N LYS A 25 8.34 -8.02 -35.63
CA LYS A 25 7.93 -6.64 -35.97
C LYS A 25 6.83 -6.10 -35.05
N ILE A 26 6.92 -6.43 -33.76
CA ILE A 26 5.99 -5.97 -32.75
C ILE A 26 6.52 -4.63 -32.24
N GLU A 27 5.73 -3.57 -32.40
CA GLU A 27 6.05 -2.26 -31.85
C GLU A 27 6.09 -2.32 -30.31
N TYR A 28 7.17 -1.80 -29.73
CA TYR A 28 7.33 -1.64 -28.30
C TYR A 28 7.84 -0.24 -27.96
N ILE A 29 7.67 0.15 -26.71
CA ILE A 29 8.17 1.41 -26.17
C ILE A 29 9.23 1.04 -25.14
N ASP A 30 10.45 1.51 -25.34
CA ASP A 30 11.50 1.44 -24.34
C ASP A 30 11.25 2.50 -23.26
N LEU A 31 11.33 2.08 -22.00
CA LEU A 31 11.10 2.94 -20.84
C LEU A 31 12.42 3.52 -20.28
N GLU A 32 13.59 3.19 -20.86
CA GLU A 32 14.91 3.69 -20.42
C GLU A 32 15.14 5.19 -20.66
N ASP A 33 14.42 5.83 -21.59
CA ASP A 33 14.70 7.21 -22.02
C ASP A 33 14.17 8.32 -21.06
N LYS A 34 14.26 8.06 -19.74
CA LYS A 34 14.19 9.04 -18.64
C LYS A 34 12.86 9.77 -18.38
N GLN A 35 11.71 9.08 -18.40
CA GLN A 35 10.46 9.68 -17.90
C GLN A 35 9.66 8.87 -16.87
N TYR A 36 10.20 7.77 -16.32
CA TYR A 36 9.38 6.89 -15.48
C TYR A 36 10.11 6.43 -14.23
N TYR A 37 9.49 6.69 -13.08
CA TYR A 37 9.81 6.04 -11.81
C TYR A 37 8.67 5.09 -11.47
N VAL A 38 8.99 3.83 -11.20
CA VAL A 38 8.03 2.89 -10.63
C VAL A 38 7.82 3.30 -9.18
N VAL A 39 6.74 4.03 -8.91
CA VAL A 39 6.27 4.20 -7.53
C VAL A 39 5.66 2.89 -7.09
N SER A 40 6.38 2.13 -6.25
CA SER A 40 5.71 1.22 -5.34
C SER A 40 4.75 2.08 -4.51
N GLN A 41 3.45 1.82 -4.55
CA GLN A 41 2.56 2.34 -3.52
C GLN A 41 3.06 1.77 -2.19
N GLY A 42 3.88 2.53 -1.48
CA GLY A 42 4.32 2.18 -0.14
C GLY A 42 3.09 1.93 0.71
N LYS A 43 3.14 0.93 1.60
CA LYS A 43 2.12 0.80 2.63
C LYS A 43 2.15 2.11 3.42
N ARG A 44 0.98 2.74 3.59
CA ARG A 44 0.89 3.91 4.48
C ARG A 44 1.48 3.50 5.84
N PRO A 45 2.36 4.32 6.44
CA PRO A 45 2.91 4.00 7.74
C PRO A 45 1.77 3.84 8.75
N LYS A 46 1.93 2.91 9.70
CA LYS A 46 0.99 2.77 10.80
C LYS A 46 0.94 4.08 11.57
N LYS A 47 -0.25 4.46 12.02
CA LYS A 47 -0.47 5.69 12.80
C LYS A 47 0.13 5.61 14.21
N PHE A 48 0.15 4.41 14.79
CA PHE A 48 0.58 4.15 16.16
C PHE A 48 1.76 3.19 16.16
N THR A 49 2.70 3.47 17.04
CA THR A 49 3.82 2.60 17.42
C THR A 49 3.32 1.45 18.29
N ASP A 50 4.16 0.41 18.46
CA ASP A 50 3.80 -0.75 19.27
C ASP A 50 3.53 -0.39 20.74
N ASP A 51 4.23 0.61 21.29
CA ASP A 51 4.01 1.08 22.66
C ASP A 51 2.69 1.85 22.80
N GLU A 52 2.32 2.66 21.81
CA GLU A 52 1.01 3.31 21.77
C GLU A 52 -0.12 2.29 21.64
N VAL A 53 0.06 1.24 20.82
CA VAL A 53 -0.90 0.13 20.70
C VAL A 53 -1.09 -0.57 22.05
N ARG A 54 -0.01 -0.81 22.81
CA ARG A 54 -0.09 -1.37 24.17
C ARG A 54 -0.86 -0.45 25.11
N GLN A 55 -0.66 0.86 25.03
CA GLN A 55 -1.35 1.81 25.89
C GLN A 55 -2.84 1.94 25.52
N ILE A 56 -3.19 1.90 24.23
CA ILE A 56 -4.57 1.84 23.74
C ILE A 56 -5.27 0.59 24.27
N LYS A 57 -4.60 -0.58 24.25
CA LYS A 57 -5.16 -1.81 24.81
C LYS A 57 -5.41 -1.70 26.32
N LYS A 58 -4.47 -1.16 27.08
CA LYS A 58 -4.67 -0.89 28.52
C LYS A 58 -5.87 0.01 28.77
N ASP A 59 -6.01 1.11 28.02
CA ASP A 59 -7.17 1.99 28.15
C ASP A 59 -8.49 1.22 27.92
N LEU A 60 -8.52 0.31 26.94
CA LEU A 60 -9.70 -0.52 26.66
C LEU A 60 -9.98 -1.55 27.78
N ASP A 61 -8.93 -2.14 28.34
CA ASP A 61 -9.02 -3.12 29.43
C ASP A 61 -9.46 -2.46 30.76
N ASP A 62 -9.04 -1.21 30.98
CA ASP A 62 -9.46 -0.37 32.12
C ASP A 62 -10.93 0.12 32.00
N GLY A 63 -11.64 -0.30 30.95
CA GLY A 63 -13.07 -0.04 30.76
C GLY A 63 -13.39 1.21 29.94
N LEU A 64 -12.41 1.83 29.27
CA LEU A 64 -12.67 2.96 28.39
C LEU A 64 -13.42 2.49 27.14
N SER A 65 -14.52 3.16 26.79
CA SER A 65 -15.28 2.81 25.59
C SER A 65 -14.48 3.09 24.32
N ILE A 66 -14.74 2.31 23.26
CA ILE A 66 -14.08 2.47 21.95
C ILE A 66 -14.16 3.92 21.45
N ARG A 67 -15.31 4.59 21.67
CA ARG A 67 -15.51 5.99 21.26
C ARG A 67 -14.63 6.96 22.06
N LYS A 68 -14.60 6.82 23.39
CA LYS A 68 -13.73 7.66 24.25
C LYS A 68 -12.25 7.42 23.97
N CYS A 69 -11.87 6.18 23.69
CA CYS A 69 -10.50 5.84 23.30
C CYS A 69 -10.13 6.46 21.93
N ALA A 70 -11.03 6.43 20.96
CA ALA A 70 -10.84 7.06 19.66
C ALA A 70 -10.67 8.59 19.78
N GLU A 71 -11.46 9.24 20.63
CA GLU A 71 -11.33 10.67 20.96
C GLU A 71 -9.99 10.96 21.65
N LYS A 72 -9.60 10.18 22.67
CA LYS A 72 -8.32 10.32 23.39
C LYS A 72 -7.11 10.22 22.48
N TRP A 73 -7.12 9.27 21.55
CA TRP A 73 -6.02 8.99 20.62
C TRP A 73 -6.17 9.66 19.25
N ASN A 74 -7.13 10.59 19.13
CA ASN A 74 -7.43 11.35 17.93
C ASN A 74 -7.48 10.49 16.65
N CYS A 75 -8.23 9.40 16.68
CA CYS A 75 -8.36 8.48 15.56
C CYS A 75 -9.80 8.01 15.35
N ASN A 76 -10.06 7.22 14.31
CA ASN A 76 -11.38 6.68 14.09
C ASN A 76 -11.63 5.44 14.97
N THR A 77 -12.89 5.15 15.25
CA THR A 77 -13.28 3.99 16.06
C THR A 77 -12.89 2.66 15.42
N HIS A 78 -12.78 2.61 14.08
CA HIS A 78 -12.33 1.43 13.34
C HIS A 78 -10.89 1.04 13.69
N LEU A 79 -9.98 2.00 13.80
CA LEU A 79 -8.57 1.75 14.17
C LEU A 79 -8.48 1.16 15.57
N ILE A 80 -9.24 1.73 16.52
CA ILE A 80 -9.32 1.22 17.89
C ILE A 80 -9.89 -0.21 17.89
N MET A 81 -10.90 -0.50 17.06
CA MET A 81 -11.41 -1.87 16.91
C MET A 81 -10.40 -2.84 16.32
N GLN A 82 -9.58 -2.42 15.35
CA GLN A 82 -8.51 -3.24 14.78
C GLN A 82 -7.45 -3.56 15.84
N ILE A 83 -7.07 -2.56 16.65
CA ILE A 83 -6.15 -2.75 17.77
C ILE A 83 -6.74 -3.72 18.81
N LYS A 84 -8.03 -3.58 19.13
CA LYS A 84 -8.73 -4.49 20.05
C LYS A 84 -8.78 -5.93 19.54
N LYS A 85 -8.84 -6.12 18.21
CA LYS A 85 -8.94 -7.44 17.56
C LYS A 85 -7.60 -8.00 17.09
N ASP A 86 -6.48 -7.34 17.40
CA ASP A 86 -5.14 -7.73 16.94
C ASP A 86 -4.97 -7.78 15.41
N THR A 87 -5.71 -6.93 14.68
CA THR A 87 -5.66 -6.83 13.21
C THR A 87 -5.09 -5.49 12.70
N TYR A 88 -4.38 -4.77 13.57
CA TYR A 88 -3.79 -3.45 13.31
C TYR A 88 -2.41 -3.52 12.64
#